data_AF-A0A3S1BAD6-F1
#
_entry.id   AF-A0A3S1BAD6-F1
#
_cell.length_a   1.000
_cell.length_b   1.000
_cell.length_c   1.000
_cell.angle_alpha   90.00
_cell.angle_beta   90.00
_cell.angle_gamma   90.00
#
_symmetry.space_group_name_H-M   'P 1'
#
loop_
_entity.id
_entity.type
_entity.pdbx_description
1 polymer ?
#
loop_
_entity_poly.entity_id
_entity_poly.type
_entity_poly.pdbx_seq_one_letter_code
_entity_poly.pdbx_strand_id
1 'polypeptide(L)'
;MVEVYAEKCPNYSTVTHWVRKFKSGFLSVMDEPREGRPTSVVTEKNVSTVEGLVKQDRRITVKQLASETRISVGSVEKILHDHLNLNKVSARWVPRLLTADQKKERADCCKHLLRLEANDDLFFQKIATMDDTWIYQFDPEPKNASMQWKRPSSPPPKKAKVTQSSGKVMLSCFWDYPFTREGARGHESRTRAQGETLRDWLRADRRPMRRKRGKHDRSACGPGVGRTRPSGGAESSRWRSGLVSWE
;
A
#
# COMPACT_ATOMS: atom_id res chain seq x y z
N MET A 1 -15.70 -46.22 -49.06
CA MET A 1 -14.96 -45.08 -48.44
C MET A 1 -14.23 -44.24 -49.49
N VAL A 2 -13.37 -44.85 -50.33
CA VAL A 2 -12.64 -44.12 -51.38
C VAL A 2 -13.59 -43.41 -52.36
N GLU A 3 -14.70 -44.05 -52.75
CA GLU A 3 -15.72 -43.45 -53.63
C GLU A 3 -16.42 -42.22 -53.03
N VAL A 4 -16.45 -42.08 -51.71
CA VAL A 4 -17.18 -41.01 -51.00
C VAL A 4 -16.25 -39.90 -50.52
N TYR A 5 -15.04 -40.26 -50.06
CA TYR A 5 -14.10 -39.33 -49.43
C TYR A 5 -12.87 -39.01 -50.29
N ALA A 6 -12.67 -39.73 -51.41
CA ALA A 6 -11.57 -39.54 -52.36
C ALA A 6 -10.21 -39.31 -51.66
N GLU A 7 -9.60 -38.14 -51.87
CA GLU A 7 -8.29 -37.76 -51.32
C GLU A 7 -8.26 -37.60 -49.79
N LYS A 8 -9.42 -37.43 -49.16
CA LYS A 8 -9.55 -37.34 -47.69
C LYS A 8 -9.83 -38.70 -47.04
N CYS A 9 -9.77 -39.79 -47.81
CA CYS A 9 -9.96 -41.12 -47.28
C CYS A 9 -8.83 -41.49 -46.31
N PRO A 10 -9.14 -41.96 -45.08
CA PRO A 10 -8.14 -42.49 -44.18
C PRO A 10 -7.39 -43.67 -44.81
N ASN A 11 -6.12 -43.84 -44.45
CA ASN A 11 -5.34 -44.99 -44.90
C ASN A 11 -5.98 -46.31 -44.41
N TYR A 12 -5.87 -47.37 -45.21
CA TYR A 12 -6.34 -48.71 -44.87
C TYR A 12 -5.89 -49.16 -43.48
N SER A 13 -4.65 -48.85 -43.08
CA SER A 13 -4.11 -49.16 -41.75
C SER A 13 -4.90 -48.48 -40.63
N THR A 14 -5.28 -47.21 -40.80
CA THR A 14 -6.12 -46.46 -39.86
C THR A 14 -7.50 -47.07 -39.75
N VAL A 15 -8.14 -47.40 -40.88
CA VAL A 15 -9.47 -48.03 -40.89
C VAL A 15 -9.43 -49.39 -40.18
N THR A 16 -8.44 -50.22 -40.48
CA THR A 16 -8.30 -51.56 -39.88
C THR A 16 -8.04 -51.47 -38.37
N HIS A 17 -7.23 -50.50 -37.92
CA HIS A 17 -7.00 -50.22 -36.51
C HIS A 17 -8.29 -49.88 -35.76
N TRP A 18 -9.10 -48.95 -36.31
CA TRP A 18 -10.38 -48.56 -35.71
C TRP A 18 -11.41 -49.70 -35.70
N VAL A 19 -11.52 -50.48 -36.78
CA VAL A 19 -12.38 -51.67 -36.83
C VAL A 19 -12.01 -52.66 -35.71
N ARG A 20 -10.72 -52.88 -35.47
CA ARG A 20 -10.26 -53.74 -34.37
C ARG A 20 -10.63 -53.16 -33.00
N LYS A 21 -10.46 -51.85 -32.81
CA LYS A 21 -10.79 -51.14 -31.56
C LYS A 21 -12.29 -51.22 -31.23
N PHE A 22 -13.15 -51.03 -32.24
CA PHE A 22 -14.60 -51.18 -32.08
C PHE A 22 -15.00 -52.63 -31.77
N LYS A 23 -14.39 -53.62 -32.44
CA LYS A 23 -14.62 -55.05 -32.14
C LYS A 23 -14.20 -55.45 -30.73
N SER A 24 -13.20 -54.79 -30.14
CA SER A 24 -12.79 -55.00 -28.75
C SER A 24 -13.65 -54.25 -27.72
N GLY A 25 -14.76 -53.63 -28.13
CA GLY A 25 -15.69 -52.92 -27.24
C GLY A 25 -15.32 -51.47 -26.94
N PHE A 26 -14.32 -50.90 -27.60
CA PHE A 26 -13.97 -49.48 -27.44
C PHE A 26 -14.85 -48.63 -28.36
N LEU A 27 -15.81 -47.91 -27.78
CA LEU A 27 -16.82 -47.14 -28.52
C LEU A 27 -16.51 -45.64 -28.65
N SER A 28 -15.47 -45.14 -27.98
CA SER A 28 -15.10 -43.72 -28.04
C SER A 28 -14.38 -43.40 -29.35
N VAL A 29 -14.81 -42.33 -30.03
CA VAL A 29 -14.18 -41.78 -31.24
C VAL A 29 -13.20 -40.65 -30.90
N MET A 30 -13.17 -40.20 -29.64
CA MET A 30 -12.25 -39.16 -29.20
C MET A 30 -10.83 -39.72 -29.05
N ASP A 31 -9.84 -38.88 -29.35
CA ASP A 31 -8.45 -39.18 -29.08
C ASP A 31 -8.25 -39.50 -27.59
N GLU A 32 -7.55 -40.59 -27.30
CA GLU A 32 -7.10 -40.89 -25.95
C GLU A 32 -6.08 -39.85 -25.47
N PRO A 33 -5.95 -39.66 -24.15
CA PRO A 33 -4.89 -38.83 -23.59
C PRO A 33 -3.54 -39.29 -24.14
N ARG A 34 -2.89 -38.44 -24.95
CA ARG A 34 -1.56 -38.74 -25.48
C ARG A 34 -0.54 -38.53 -24.37
N GLU A 35 0.21 -39.57 -24.04
CA GLU A 35 1.40 -39.44 -23.20
C GLU A 35 2.46 -38.64 -23.97
N GLY A 36 2.53 -37.34 -23.71
CA GLY A 36 3.57 -36.47 -24.25
C GLY A 36 4.95 -36.77 -23.62
N ARG A 37 5.99 -36.12 -24.14
CA ARG A 37 7.32 -36.10 -23.50
C ARG A 37 7.16 -35.68 -22.04
N PRO A 38 7.76 -36.37 -21.04
CA PRO A 38 7.69 -35.94 -19.65
C PRO A 38 8.22 -34.52 -19.55
N THR A 39 7.31 -33.56 -19.35
CA THR A 39 7.58 -32.14 -19.64
C THR A 39 8.23 -31.42 -18.46
N SER A 40 8.61 -32.12 -17.39
CA SER A 40 8.92 -31.43 -16.15
C SER A 40 10.19 -31.96 -15.50
N VAL A 41 11.23 -31.12 -15.57
CA VAL A 41 12.29 -31.05 -14.55
C VAL A 41 11.68 -30.75 -13.17
N VAL A 42 10.40 -30.36 -13.11
CA VAL A 42 9.59 -30.09 -11.93
C VAL A 42 9.10 -31.41 -11.29
N THR A 43 10.03 -32.25 -10.88
CA THR A 43 9.71 -33.42 -10.06
C THR A 43 9.32 -32.98 -8.64
N GLU A 44 8.52 -33.79 -7.94
CA GLU A 44 8.10 -33.51 -6.57
C GLU A 44 9.30 -33.31 -5.63
N LYS A 45 10.39 -34.06 -5.84
CA LYS A 45 11.68 -33.87 -5.15
C LYS A 45 12.22 -32.45 -5.35
N ASN A 46 12.22 -31.96 -6.58
CA ASN A 46 12.72 -30.63 -6.92
C ASN A 46 11.83 -29.52 -6.35
N VAL A 47 10.49 -29.71 -6.39
CA VAL A 47 9.54 -28.79 -5.74
C VAL A 47 9.81 -28.72 -4.24
N SER A 48 9.93 -29.86 -3.56
CA SER A 48 10.22 -29.93 -2.13
C SER A 48 11.56 -29.29 -1.77
N THR A 49 12.59 -29.51 -2.60
CA THR A 49 13.91 -28.89 -2.39
C THR A 49 13.84 -27.36 -2.50
N VAL A 50 13.19 -26.83 -3.55
CA VAL A 50 12.99 -25.38 -3.72
C VAL A 50 12.18 -24.80 -2.57
N GLU A 51 11.12 -25.49 -2.14
CA GLU A 51 10.30 -25.05 -1.01
C GLU A 51 11.10 -24.97 0.29
N GLY A 52 11.95 -25.97 0.55
CA GLY A 52 12.84 -26.00 1.71
C GLY A 52 13.81 -24.81 1.73
N LEU A 53 14.46 -24.53 0.60
CA LEU A 53 15.38 -23.39 0.47
C LEU A 53 14.68 -22.06 0.69
N VAL A 54 13.48 -21.88 0.13
CA VAL A 54 12.69 -20.66 0.33
C VAL A 54 12.21 -20.52 1.78
N LYS A 55 11.89 -21.63 2.47
CA LYS A 55 11.53 -21.60 3.89
C LYS A 55 12.72 -21.20 4.77
N GLN A 56 13.94 -21.59 4.41
CA GLN A 56 15.17 -21.21 5.12
C GLN A 56 15.53 -19.73 4.88
N ASP A 57 15.51 -19.28 3.63
CA ASP A 57 15.72 -17.87 3.28
C ASP A 57 14.63 -17.34 2.33
N ARG A 58 13.71 -16.55 2.89
CA ARG A 58 12.61 -15.92 2.13
C ARG A 58 13.08 -14.84 1.14
N ARG A 59 14.36 -14.41 1.20
CA ARG A 59 14.92 -13.39 0.31
C ARG A 59 15.72 -13.97 -0.86
N ILE A 60 15.94 -15.29 -0.88
CA ILE A 60 16.72 -15.99 -1.89
C ILE A 60 16.30 -15.59 -3.32
N THR A 61 17.28 -15.45 -4.21
CA THR A 61 17.03 -15.11 -5.60
C THR A 61 16.75 -16.35 -6.43
N VAL A 62 15.95 -16.20 -7.50
CA VAL A 62 15.68 -17.28 -8.46
C VAL A 62 16.99 -17.86 -9.02
N LYS A 63 18.00 -17.00 -9.25
CA LYS A 63 19.32 -17.42 -9.74
C LYS A 63 20.07 -18.29 -8.71
N GLN A 64 20.01 -17.95 -7.42
CA GLN A 64 20.62 -18.75 -6.36
C GLN A 64 19.92 -20.11 -6.23
N LEU A 65 18.58 -20.12 -6.23
CA LEU A 65 17.79 -21.36 -6.24
C LEU A 65 18.15 -22.25 -7.43
N ALA A 66 18.29 -21.67 -8.63
CA ALA A 66 18.71 -22.41 -9.82
C ALA A 66 20.12 -23.02 -9.66
N SER A 67 21.06 -22.26 -9.09
CA SER A 67 22.42 -22.77 -8.84
C SER A 67 22.47 -23.88 -7.79
N GLU A 68 21.69 -23.77 -6.72
CA GLU A 68 21.67 -24.75 -5.62
C GLU A 68 20.96 -26.05 -6.03
N THR A 69 19.84 -25.92 -6.75
CA THR A 69 19.05 -27.07 -7.19
C THR A 69 19.53 -27.69 -8.50
N ARG A 70 20.45 -27.01 -9.21
CA ARG A 70 20.91 -27.37 -10.57
C ARG A 70 19.76 -27.46 -11.59
N ILE A 71 18.72 -26.66 -11.37
CA ILE A 71 17.55 -26.55 -12.24
C ILE A 71 17.67 -25.27 -13.07
N SER A 72 17.09 -25.24 -14.27
CA SER A 72 17.05 -24.01 -15.07
C SER A 72 16.28 -22.90 -14.35
N VAL A 73 16.70 -21.64 -14.55
CA VAL A 73 16.05 -20.46 -13.96
C VAL A 73 14.54 -20.44 -14.24
N GLY A 74 14.14 -20.69 -15.49
CA GLY A 74 12.71 -20.70 -15.87
C GLY A 74 11.91 -21.84 -15.23
N SER A 75 12.54 -22.99 -14.97
CA SER A 75 11.88 -24.08 -14.23
C SER A 75 11.72 -23.74 -12.74
N VAL A 76 12.69 -23.04 -12.13
CA VAL A 76 12.54 -22.54 -10.76
C VAL A 76 11.42 -21.50 -10.67
N GLU A 77 11.32 -20.58 -11.64
CA GLU A 77 10.21 -19.61 -11.69
C GLU A 77 8.86 -20.29 -11.77
N LYS A 78 8.71 -21.31 -12.64
CA LYS A 78 7.51 -22.14 -12.71
C LYS A 78 7.21 -22.86 -11.39
N ILE A 79 8.22 -23.43 -10.74
CA ILE A 79 8.03 -24.07 -9.42
C ILE A 79 7.52 -23.05 -8.40
N LEU A 80 8.12 -21.87 -8.33
CA LEU A 80 7.73 -20.83 -7.36
C LEU A 80 6.30 -20.35 -7.62
N HIS A 81 5.93 -20.06 -8.86
CA HIS A 81 4.63 -19.48 -9.20
C HIS A 81 3.52 -20.52 -9.34
N ASP A 82 3.74 -21.58 -10.11
CA ASP A 82 2.66 -22.50 -10.51
C ASP A 82 2.47 -23.65 -9.49
N HIS A 83 3.55 -24.11 -8.85
CA HIS A 83 3.51 -25.25 -7.93
C HIS A 83 3.45 -24.83 -6.46
N LEU A 84 4.19 -23.78 -6.08
CA LEU A 84 4.22 -23.28 -4.70
C LEU A 84 3.31 -22.07 -4.46
N ASN A 85 2.72 -21.48 -5.52
CA ASN A 85 1.86 -20.30 -5.45
C ASN A 85 2.50 -19.12 -4.70
N LEU A 86 3.81 -18.94 -4.86
CA LEU A 86 4.58 -17.87 -4.22
C LEU A 86 4.76 -16.68 -5.17
N ASN A 87 4.63 -15.49 -4.60
CA ASN A 87 4.91 -14.24 -5.30
C ASN A 87 6.00 -13.46 -4.57
N LYS A 88 6.99 -12.95 -5.31
CA LYS A 88 8.03 -12.10 -4.73
C LYS A 88 7.52 -10.66 -4.67
N VAL A 89 7.31 -10.17 -3.45
CA VAL A 89 6.83 -8.81 -3.18
C VAL A 89 7.89 -7.98 -2.48
N SER A 90 7.88 -6.67 -2.71
CA SER A 90 8.71 -5.74 -1.94
C SER A 90 8.06 -5.43 -0.59
N ALA A 91 8.88 -5.28 0.45
CA ALA A 91 8.39 -4.83 1.73
C ALA A 91 7.89 -3.38 1.64
N ARG A 92 6.77 -3.08 2.32
CA ARG A 92 6.28 -1.71 2.48
C ARG A 92 7.15 -0.96 3.47
N TRP A 93 7.56 0.26 3.11
CA TRP A 93 8.20 1.18 4.05
C TRP A 93 7.17 1.59 5.10
N VAL A 94 7.51 1.37 6.37
CA VAL A 94 6.69 1.78 7.52
C VAL A 94 7.49 2.80 8.35
N PRO A 95 6.87 3.85 8.92
CA PRO A 95 7.59 4.89 9.65
C PRO A 95 8.43 4.36 10.83
N ARG A 96 7.93 3.33 11.53
CA ARG A 96 8.63 2.71 12.65
C ARG A 96 8.12 1.28 12.88
N LEU A 97 9.01 0.41 13.33
CA LEU A 97 8.63 -0.89 13.90
C LEU A 97 8.16 -0.69 15.35
N LEU A 98 6.87 -0.93 15.58
CA LEU A 98 6.26 -0.76 16.89
C LEU A 98 6.41 -2.03 17.74
N THR A 99 6.64 -1.83 19.05
CA THR A 99 6.60 -2.92 20.04
C THR A 99 5.17 -3.44 20.23
N ALA A 100 5.02 -4.61 20.86
CA ALA A 100 3.69 -5.15 21.18
C ALA A 100 2.87 -4.18 22.05
N ASP A 101 3.51 -3.57 23.05
CA ASP A 101 2.86 -2.61 23.95
C ASP A 101 2.42 -1.34 23.22
N GLN A 102 3.27 -0.79 22.34
CA GLN A 102 2.92 0.38 21.52
C GLN A 102 1.75 0.10 20.58
N LYS A 103 1.64 -1.13 20.06
CA LYS A 103 0.48 -1.53 19.24
C LYS A 103 -0.79 -1.60 20.07
N LYS A 104 -0.70 -2.16 21.28
CA LYS A 104 -1.83 -2.26 22.22
C LYS A 104 -2.31 -0.87 22.64
N GLU A 105 -1.40 -0.01 23.09
CA GLU A 105 -1.72 1.36 23.49
C GLU A 105 -2.40 2.14 22.35
N ARG A 106 -1.87 2.04 21.12
CA ARG A 106 -2.51 2.66 19.96
C ARG A 106 -3.91 2.10 19.70
N ALA A 107 -4.10 0.79 19.79
CA ALA A 107 -5.39 0.17 19.58
C ALA A 107 -6.41 0.61 20.64
N ASP A 108 -5.99 0.72 21.91
CA ASP A 108 -6.85 1.15 23.01
C ASP A 108 -7.20 2.64 22.88
N CYS A 109 -6.25 3.50 22.51
CA CYS A 109 -6.52 4.90 22.16
C CYS A 109 -7.52 5.01 21.00
N CYS A 110 -7.36 4.24 19.93
CA CYS A 110 -8.31 4.24 18.81
C CYS A 110 -9.72 3.80 19.24
N LYS A 111 -9.83 2.74 20.05
CA LYS A 111 -11.13 2.29 20.59
C LYS A 111 -11.78 3.35 21.46
N HIS A 112 -11.00 4.06 22.27
CA HIS A 112 -11.51 5.16 23.08
C HIS A 112 -12.03 6.32 22.23
N LEU A 113 -11.25 6.76 21.23
CA LEU A 113 -11.67 7.81 20.30
C LEU A 113 -12.93 7.42 19.50
N LEU A 114 -13.06 6.17 19.08
CA LEU A 114 -14.26 5.66 18.40
C LEU A 114 -15.51 5.71 19.30
N ARG A 115 -15.36 5.48 20.61
CA ARG A 115 -16.48 5.62 21.56
C ARG A 115 -16.88 7.08 21.74
N LEU A 116 -15.92 8.00 21.77
CA LEU A 116 -16.23 9.44 21.88
C LEU A 116 -16.97 9.93 20.65
N GLU A 117 -16.51 9.52 19.46
CA GLU A 117 -17.15 9.85 18.19
C GLU A 117 -18.59 9.33 18.11
N ALA A 118 -18.83 8.08 18.52
CA ALA A 118 -20.17 7.50 18.51
C ALA A 118 -21.19 8.19 19.44
N ASN A 119 -20.72 9.01 20.40
CA ASN A 119 -21.58 9.71 21.35
C ASN A 119 -21.74 11.21 21.03
N ASP A 120 -21.09 11.71 19.97
CA ASP A 120 -21.05 13.14 19.65
C ASP A 120 -21.01 13.37 18.12
N ASP A 121 -22.16 13.67 17.53
CA ASP A 121 -22.31 13.96 16.10
C ASP A 121 -21.43 15.14 15.61
N LEU A 122 -20.96 15.99 16.53
CA LEU A 122 -20.10 17.13 16.25
C LEU A 122 -18.64 16.89 16.66
N PHE A 123 -18.25 15.64 17.00
CA PHE A 123 -16.92 15.30 17.51
C PHE A 123 -15.80 15.84 16.62
N PHE A 124 -15.87 15.60 15.30
CA PHE A 124 -14.86 16.08 14.36
C PHE A 124 -14.86 17.61 14.18
N GLN A 125 -16.00 18.27 14.35
CA GLN A 125 -16.10 19.75 14.29
C GLN A 125 -15.39 20.42 15.48
N LYS A 126 -15.30 19.70 16.61
CA LYS A 126 -14.62 20.19 17.81
C LYS A 126 -13.10 20.05 17.71
N ILE A 127 -12.60 19.10 16.93
CA ILE A 127 -11.17 18.86 16.76
C ILE A 127 -10.52 19.92 15.87
N ALA A 128 -9.35 20.40 16.29
CA ALA A 128 -8.39 21.07 15.43
C ALA A 128 -7.08 20.28 15.52
N THR A 129 -6.42 20.06 14.40
CA THR A 129 -5.14 19.34 14.34
C THR A 129 -4.04 20.23 13.79
N MET A 130 -2.80 19.82 14.04
CA MET A 130 -1.58 20.48 13.60
C MET A 130 -0.57 19.43 13.15
N ASP A 131 0.17 19.72 12.10
CA ASP A 131 1.36 18.96 11.75
C ASP A 131 2.46 19.88 11.22
N ASP A 132 3.70 19.41 11.34
CA ASP A 132 4.90 20.11 10.87
C ASP A 132 5.54 19.28 9.75
N THR A 133 5.68 19.86 8.56
CA THR A 133 6.33 19.19 7.43
C THR A 133 7.51 20.00 6.90
N TRP A 134 8.56 19.31 6.45
CA TRP A 134 9.68 19.96 5.78
C TRP A 134 9.34 20.13 4.30
N ILE A 135 9.30 21.37 3.84
CA ILE A 135 9.24 21.71 2.43
C ILE A 135 10.66 21.97 1.95
N TYR A 136 11.10 21.16 0.99
CA TYR A 136 12.39 21.32 0.35
C TYR A 136 12.23 22.25 -0.84
N GLN A 137 13.14 23.20 -1.00
CA GLN A 137 13.19 24.07 -2.17
C GLN A 137 13.48 23.27 -3.47
N PHE A 138 13.95 22.04 -3.32
CA PHE A 138 14.33 21.16 -4.40
C PHE A 138 13.73 19.76 -4.19
N ASP A 139 12.85 19.35 -5.10
CA ASP A 139 12.34 17.98 -5.19
C ASP A 139 12.93 17.32 -6.45
N PRO A 140 13.97 16.46 -6.33
CA PRO A 140 14.56 15.83 -7.49
C PRO A 140 13.56 14.87 -8.14
N GLU A 141 13.36 15.03 -9.46
CA GLU A 141 12.57 14.07 -10.23
C GLU A 141 13.07 12.63 -9.98
N PRO A 142 12.19 11.70 -9.53
CA PRO A 142 12.58 10.36 -9.14
C PRO A 142 13.03 9.52 -10.33
N LYS A 143 13.80 8.46 -10.06
CA LYS A 143 14.45 7.65 -11.10
C LYS A 143 13.44 7.05 -12.11
N ASN A 144 12.27 6.65 -11.64
CA ASN A 144 11.20 6.12 -12.50
C ASN A 144 10.57 7.18 -13.40
N ALA A 145 10.46 8.43 -12.93
CA ALA A 145 9.98 9.54 -13.76
C ALA A 145 10.99 9.88 -14.87
N SER A 146 12.29 9.74 -14.60
CA SER A 146 13.34 9.91 -15.61
C SER A 146 13.48 8.77 -16.63
N MET A 147 12.58 7.77 -16.61
CA MET A 147 12.61 6.66 -17.57
C MET A 147 12.16 7.15 -18.94
N GLN A 148 13.01 6.94 -19.95
CA GLN A 148 12.72 7.25 -21.34
C GLN A 148 12.87 6.01 -22.22
N TRP A 149 11.98 5.89 -23.21
CA TRP A 149 12.10 4.88 -24.26
C TRP A 149 13.31 5.20 -25.13
N LYS A 150 14.15 4.20 -25.42
CA LYS A 150 15.35 4.36 -26.24
C LYS A 150 15.47 3.21 -27.25
N ARG A 151 16.15 3.44 -28.37
CA ARG A 151 16.49 2.36 -29.32
C ARG A 151 17.57 1.45 -28.72
N PRO A 152 17.66 0.16 -29.05
CA PRO A 152 18.68 -0.75 -28.52
C PRO A 152 20.11 -0.23 -28.70
N SER A 153 20.42 0.31 -29.89
CA SER A 153 21.73 0.88 -30.25
C SER A 153 22.05 2.24 -29.62
N SER A 154 21.07 2.92 -29.02
CA SER A 154 21.29 4.25 -28.44
C SER A 154 21.93 4.17 -27.05
N PRO A 155 22.82 5.11 -26.69
CA PRO A 155 23.41 5.15 -25.36
C PRO A 155 22.36 5.45 -24.28
N PRO A 156 22.55 5.01 -23.02
CA PRO A 156 21.68 5.38 -21.92
C PRO A 156 21.72 6.90 -21.65
N PRO A 157 20.57 7.52 -21.30
CA PRO A 157 20.56 8.92 -20.86
C PRO A 157 21.43 9.09 -19.62
N LYS A 158 22.21 10.17 -19.60
CA LYS A 158 22.99 10.57 -18.44
C LYS A 158 22.27 11.71 -17.73
N LYS A 159 21.94 11.51 -16.46
CA LYS A 159 21.41 12.56 -15.59
C LYS A 159 22.48 12.87 -14.56
N ALA A 160 22.89 14.13 -14.47
CA ALA A 160 23.81 14.57 -13.43
C ALA A 160 23.16 14.32 -12.05
N LYS A 161 23.94 13.80 -11.10
CA LYS A 161 23.47 13.69 -9.72
C LYS A 161 23.39 15.11 -9.16
N VAL A 162 22.18 15.62 -8.98
CA VAL A 162 21.99 16.92 -8.34
C VAL A 162 22.15 16.73 -6.85
N THR A 163 23.15 17.40 -6.26
CA THR A 163 23.32 17.45 -4.81
C THR A 163 22.24 18.35 -4.24
N GLN A 164 21.56 17.89 -3.19
CA GLN A 164 20.53 18.65 -2.50
C GLN A 164 21.12 19.99 -2.03
N SER A 165 20.71 21.11 -2.63
CA SER A 165 21.02 22.43 -2.07
C SER A 165 20.17 22.61 -0.80
N SER A 166 20.80 23.09 0.27
CA SER A 166 20.35 23.00 1.66
C SER A 166 19.12 23.83 2.05
N GLY A 167 18.35 24.31 1.06
CA GLY A 167 17.14 25.08 1.28
C GLY A 167 16.00 24.16 1.72
N LYS A 168 15.71 24.14 3.03
CA LYS A 168 14.48 23.56 3.57
C LYS A 168 13.81 24.55 4.51
N VAL A 169 12.49 24.57 4.45
CA VAL A 169 11.64 25.39 5.32
C VAL A 169 10.71 24.45 6.07
N MET A 170 10.49 24.73 7.36
CA MET A 170 9.47 24.01 8.12
C MET A 170 8.14 24.73 7.93
N LEU A 171 7.16 24.01 7.39
CA LEU A 171 5.78 24.45 7.35
C LEU A 171 5.05 23.85 8.55
N SER A 172 4.56 24.71 9.43
CA SER A 172 3.59 24.32 10.46
C SER A 172 2.20 24.67 9.95
N CYS A 173 1.31 23.69 9.86
CA CYS A 173 -0.06 23.89 9.39
C CYS A 173 -1.09 23.44 10.42
N PHE A 174 -2.15 24.23 10.57
CA PHE A 174 -3.31 23.93 11.39
C PHE A 174 -4.56 23.85 10.52
N TRP A 175 -5.41 22.88 10.81
CA TRP A 175 -6.70 22.73 10.13
C TRP A 175 -7.75 22.07 11.02
N ASP A 176 -9.01 22.35 10.72
CA ASP A 176 -10.19 21.79 11.38
C ASP A 176 -11.28 21.41 10.35
N TYR A 177 -12.36 20.79 10.84
CA TYR A 177 -13.52 20.45 10.03
C TYR A 177 -14.53 21.62 10.01
N PRO A 178 -15.23 21.88 8.88
CA PRO A 178 -15.04 21.26 7.57
C PRO A 178 -13.75 21.76 6.92
N PHE A 179 -13.03 20.85 6.24
CA PHE A 179 -11.79 21.21 5.56
C PHE A 179 -12.08 22.16 4.40
N THR A 180 -12.00 23.45 4.67
CA THR A 180 -12.16 24.51 3.68
C THR A 180 -10.78 25.07 3.33
N ARG A 181 -10.56 25.38 2.05
CA ARG A 181 -9.30 25.94 1.54
C ARG A 181 -8.92 27.27 2.22
N GLU A 182 -9.90 27.96 2.80
CA GLU A 182 -9.75 29.21 3.59
C GLU A 182 -9.52 28.98 5.10
N GLY A 183 -9.71 27.75 5.58
CA GLY A 183 -9.54 27.34 6.98
C GLY A 183 -8.12 26.87 7.30
N ALA A 184 -7.41 26.30 6.32
CA ALA A 184 -6.02 25.90 6.46
C ALA A 184 -5.12 27.15 6.60
N ARG A 185 -4.54 27.34 7.78
CA ARG A 185 -3.50 28.35 8.01
C ARG A 185 -2.15 27.65 8.12
N GLY A 186 -1.27 27.96 7.17
CA GLY A 186 0.13 27.61 7.22
C GLY A 186 0.94 28.80 7.73
N HIS A 187 1.82 28.56 8.70
CA HIS A 187 2.85 29.52 9.06
C HIS A 187 4.19 29.01 8.52
N GLU A 188 4.85 29.83 7.71
CA GLU A 188 6.16 29.52 7.17
C GLU A 188 7.24 29.96 8.18
N SER A 189 8.11 29.04 8.60
CA SER A 189 9.21 29.38 9.50
C SER A 189 10.53 28.80 8.99
N ARG A 190 11.50 29.68 8.78
CA ARG A 190 12.87 29.30 8.35
C ARG A 190 13.70 28.67 9.46
N THR A 191 13.24 28.72 10.71
CA THR A 191 13.92 28.21 11.89
C THR A 191 13.10 27.13 12.58
N ARG A 192 13.78 26.13 13.15
CA ARG A 192 13.17 25.09 13.98
C ARG A 192 12.43 25.76 15.13
N ALA A 193 11.12 25.56 15.24
CA ALA A 193 10.35 26.11 16.36
C ALA A 193 10.94 25.57 17.68
N GLN A 194 11.52 26.46 18.49
CA GLN A 194 11.87 26.14 19.87
C GLN A 194 10.59 26.16 20.72
N GLY A 195 10.56 25.42 21.83
CA GLY A 195 9.33 25.19 22.62
C GLY A 195 8.63 26.46 23.16
N GLU A 196 9.31 27.59 23.17
CA GLU A 196 8.73 28.90 23.51
C GLU A 196 7.96 29.48 22.34
N THR A 197 8.51 29.41 21.13
CA THR A 197 7.87 29.87 19.89
C THR A 197 6.54 29.14 19.66
N LEU A 198 6.50 27.81 19.83
CA LEU A 198 5.27 27.02 19.61
C LEU A 198 4.11 27.42 20.56
N ARG A 199 4.42 27.73 21.83
CA ARG A 199 3.39 28.15 22.79
C ARG A 199 2.80 29.52 22.44
N ASP A 200 3.62 30.42 21.93
CA ASP A 200 3.17 31.75 21.53
C ASP A 200 2.38 31.69 20.22
N TRP A 201 2.76 30.81 19.27
CA TRP A 201 1.95 30.47 18.09
C TRP A 201 0.58 29.92 18.47
N LEU A 202 0.53 28.92 19.36
CA LEU A 202 -0.73 28.34 19.85
C LEU A 202 -1.62 29.40 20.50
N ARG A 203 -1.07 30.38 21.22
CA ARG A 203 -1.84 31.49 21.79
C ARG A 203 -2.32 32.48 20.73
N ALA A 204 -1.49 32.80 19.75
CA ALA A 204 -1.78 33.73 18.66
C ALA A 204 -2.89 33.18 17.74
N ASP A 205 -2.82 31.91 17.33
CA ASP A 205 -3.77 31.30 16.40
C ASP A 205 -5.07 30.83 17.05
N ARG A 206 -5.09 30.61 18.36
CA ARG A 206 -6.31 30.23 19.11
C ARG A 206 -7.41 31.30 19.05
N ARG A 207 -7.06 32.59 19.08
CA ARG A 207 -8.05 33.69 19.08
C ARG A 207 -8.74 33.84 17.70
N PRO A 208 -8.03 33.84 16.57
CA PRO A 208 -8.64 33.84 15.24
C PRO A 208 -9.43 32.58 14.91
N MET A 209 -9.01 31.39 15.35
CA MET A 209 -9.73 30.13 15.07
C MET A 209 -11.10 30.08 15.75
N ARG A 210 -11.18 30.48 17.04
CA ARG A 210 -12.46 30.66 17.76
C ARG A 210 -13.39 31.68 17.11
N ARG A 211 -12.83 32.79 16.61
CA ARG A 211 -13.61 33.85 15.93
C ARG A 211 -14.23 33.38 14.61
N LYS A 212 -13.54 32.52 13.84
CA LYS A 212 -14.08 31.94 12.60
C LYS A 212 -15.19 30.90 12.88
N ARG A 213 -15.00 30.01 13.86
CA ARG A 213 -16.03 29.03 14.27
C ARG A 213 -17.34 29.70 14.69
N GLY A 214 -17.25 30.75 15.52
CA GLY A 214 -18.42 31.51 15.96
C GLY A 214 -19.11 32.34 14.86
N LYS A 215 -18.54 32.45 13.65
CA LYS A 215 -19.23 33.02 12.48
C LYS A 215 -19.98 31.95 11.69
N HIS A 216 -19.46 30.73 11.61
CA HIS A 216 -20.10 29.59 10.94
C HIS A 216 -21.35 29.10 11.70
N ASP A 217 -21.29 29.07 13.04
CA ASP A 217 -22.45 28.73 13.89
C ASP A 217 -23.59 29.76 13.79
N ARG A 218 -23.26 31.06 13.62
CA ARG A 218 -24.28 32.12 13.53
C ARG A 218 -24.99 32.16 12.18
N SER A 219 -24.41 31.59 11.13
CA SER A 219 -25.12 31.40 9.86
C SER A 219 -26.06 30.19 9.88
N ALA A 220 -25.98 29.31 10.89
CA ALA A 220 -26.84 28.13 11.02
C ALA A 220 -28.00 28.31 12.03
N CYS A 221 -27.96 29.32 12.89
CA CYS A 221 -29.00 29.56 13.90
C CYS A 221 -29.86 30.80 13.58
N GLY A 222 -31.15 30.57 13.31
CA GLY A 222 -32.20 31.58 13.42
C GLY A 222 -32.39 32.10 14.86
N PRO A 223 -33.17 33.17 15.06
CA PRO A 223 -33.09 33.99 16.28
C PRO A 223 -33.79 33.37 17.52
N GLY A 224 -33.13 33.50 18.68
CA GLY A 224 -33.65 33.22 20.03
C GLY A 224 -33.08 31.94 20.65
N VAL A 225 -32.65 31.83 21.92
CA VAL A 225 -32.98 32.55 23.16
C VAL A 225 -31.83 32.36 24.18
N GLY A 226 -31.58 33.39 25.01
CA GLY A 226 -31.19 33.32 26.43
C GLY A 226 -29.96 32.51 26.88
N ARG A 227 -28.90 33.20 27.32
CA ARG A 227 -27.78 32.63 28.09
C ARG A 227 -28.15 32.46 29.56
N THR A 228 -27.80 31.32 30.14
CA THR A 228 -27.52 31.19 31.58
C THR A 228 -26.20 30.45 31.79
N ARG A 229 -25.31 31.04 32.58
CA ARG A 229 -24.04 30.45 33.06
C ARG A 229 -24.30 29.74 34.38
N PRO A 230 -23.59 28.64 34.66
CA PRO A 230 -23.08 28.42 36.01
C PRO A 230 -21.55 28.28 36.05
N SER A 231 -21.06 28.46 37.26
CA SER A 231 -19.71 28.74 37.71
C SER A 231 -18.95 27.50 38.21
N GLY A 232 -17.63 27.49 37.98
CA GLY A 232 -16.63 27.09 38.98
C GLY A 232 -16.25 25.60 39.06
N GLY A 233 -14.94 25.34 39.03
CA GLY A 233 -14.33 24.07 39.43
C GLY A 233 -13.02 23.79 38.70
N ALA A 234 -11.91 24.27 39.25
CA ALA A 234 -10.57 23.97 38.75
C ALA A 234 -10.02 22.73 39.46
N GLU A 235 -9.49 21.77 38.71
CA GLU A 235 -8.49 20.83 39.24
C GLU A 235 -7.47 20.45 38.18
N SER A 236 -6.21 20.52 38.58
CA SER A 236 -5.03 20.36 37.73
C SER A 236 -4.54 18.93 37.79
N SER A 237 -4.34 18.28 36.65
CA SER A 237 -3.36 17.21 36.54
C SER A 237 -2.77 17.11 35.14
N ARG A 238 -1.49 16.76 35.13
CA ARG A 238 -0.48 17.00 34.10
C ARG A 238 -0.26 15.72 33.29
N TRP A 239 -0.59 15.73 31.99
CA TRP A 239 -0.15 14.67 31.06
C TRP A 239 0.27 15.24 29.69
N ARG A 240 1.38 14.71 29.17
CA ARG A 240 1.95 15.02 27.84
C ARG A 240 1.49 13.97 26.83
N SER A 241 0.49 14.33 26.03
CA SER A 241 0.33 13.90 24.63
C SER A 241 -0.81 14.75 24.06
N GLY A 242 -0.53 15.48 22.99
CA GLY A 242 -1.38 16.54 22.46
C GLY A 242 -2.59 16.02 21.69
N LEU A 243 -3.59 15.52 22.40
CA LEU A 243 -4.99 15.53 21.96
C LEU A 243 -5.72 16.38 23.00
N VAL A 244 -6.00 17.63 22.65
CA VAL A 244 -6.72 18.52 23.55
C VAL A 244 -8.22 18.38 23.26
N SER A 245 -8.88 17.50 24.01
CA SER A 245 -10.34 17.49 24.13
C SER A 245 -10.78 18.72 24.95
N TRP A 246 -11.82 19.41 24.51
CA TRP A 246 -12.37 20.57 25.22
C TRP A 246 -13.88 20.39 25.39
N GLU A 247 -14.34 20.34 26.65
CA GLU A 247 -15.71 20.71 27.05
C GLU A 247 -15.94 22.23 26.92
#